data_AF-A0AAN1SEL7-F1
#
_entry.id   AF-A0AAN1SEL7-F1
#
_cell.length_a   1.000
_cell.length_b   1.000
_cell.length_c   1.000
_cell.angle_alpha   90.00
_cell.angle_beta   90.00
_cell.angle_gamma   90.00
#
_symmetry.space_group_name_H-M   'P 1'
#
loop_
_entity.id
_entity.type
_entity.pdbx_description
1 polymer ?
#
loop_
_entity_poly.entity_id
_entity_poly.type
_entity_poly.pdbx_seq_one_letter_code
_entity_poly.pdbx_strand_id
1 'polypeptide(L)'
;MQKQVNSAQAASTVILNDVAMLFVAVMKNSCAHNIVVLSPTTEPSRVIPATLITINESMNLTNEEIIKILLSSEIVGAFIANQITFGEEVTDCQDENGAASCVNAAGVAQLLGEMIEQTFQVTSIAM
;
A
#
# COMPACT_ATOMS: atom_id res chain seq x y z
N MET A 1 -25.08 -17.78 0.05
CA MET A 1 -23.61 -17.64 0.16
C MET A 1 -22.86 -17.68 -1.18
N GLN A 2 -23.44 -18.15 -2.30
CA GLN A 2 -22.74 -18.13 -3.61
C GLN A 2 -22.68 -16.78 -4.35
N LYS A 3 -23.42 -15.74 -3.92
CA LYS A 3 -23.51 -14.46 -4.66
C LYS A 3 -22.42 -13.43 -4.32
N GLN A 4 -21.54 -13.68 -3.34
CA GLN A 4 -20.45 -12.75 -2.98
C GLN A 4 -19.07 -13.19 -3.49
N VAL A 5 -18.91 -14.44 -3.94
CA VAL A 5 -17.61 -15.00 -4.37
C VAL A 5 -17.24 -14.61 -5.81
N ASN A 6 -18.17 -14.08 -6.60
CA ASN A 6 -17.88 -13.62 -7.98
C ASN A 6 -17.37 -12.16 -8.07
N SER A 7 -17.21 -11.47 -6.94
CA SER A 7 -16.70 -10.08 -6.89
C SER A 7 -15.25 -9.98 -6.42
N ALA A 8 -14.70 -11.07 -5.86
CA ALA A 8 -13.27 -11.20 -5.66
C ALA A 8 -12.67 -11.66 -7.00
N GLN A 9 -12.47 -10.71 -7.93
CA GLN A 9 -11.45 -10.89 -8.95
C GLN A 9 -10.15 -11.04 -8.17
N ALA A 10 -9.77 -12.28 -7.84
CA ALA A 10 -8.44 -12.58 -7.34
C ALA A 10 -7.49 -11.79 -8.24
N ALA A 11 -6.67 -10.92 -7.64
CA ALA A 11 -5.65 -10.17 -8.37
C ALA A 11 -5.03 -11.18 -9.33
N SER A 12 -5.24 -10.97 -10.64
CA SER A 12 -4.83 -11.98 -11.62
C SER A 12 -3.35 -12.26 -11.37
N THR A 13 -2.87 -13.47 -11.63
CA THR A 13 -1.45 -13.81 -11.42
C THR A 13 -0.50 -12.76 -12.06
N VAL A 14 -1.00 -12.06 -13.07
CA VAL A 14 -0.39 -10.88 -13.69
C VAL A 14 -0.22 -9.70 -12.71
N ILE A 15 -1.29 -9.22 -12.06
CA ILE A 15 -1.24 -8.10 -11.10
C ILE A 15 -0.24 -8.38 -9.96
N LEU A 16 -0.26 -9.60 -9.39
CA LEU A 16 0.65 -9.93 -8.30
C LEU A 16 2.11 -9.94 -8.76
N ASN A 17 2.37 -10.46 -9.96
CA ASN A 17 3.69 -10.46 -10.55
C ASN A 17 4.18 -9.03 -10.84
N ASP A 18 3.29 -8.16 -11.33
CA ASP A 18 3.63 -6.77 -11.67
C ASP A 18 3.95 -5.95 -10.41
N VAL A 19 3.16 -6.11 -9.34
CA VAL A 19 3.46 -5.50 -8.03
C VAL A 19 4.80 -5.99 -7.51
N ALA A 20 5.08 -7.29 -7.57
CA ALA A 20 6.34 -7.85 -7.10
C ALA A 20 7.54 -7.33 -7.91
N MET A 21 7.40 -7.22 -9.24
CA MET A 21 8.42 -6.69 -10.12
C MET A 21 8.70 -5.20 -9.86
N LEU A 22 7.65 -4.38 -9.72
CA LEU A 22 7.80 -2.97 -9.37
C LEU A 22 8.40 -2.79 -7.99
N PHE A 23 7.99 -3.60 -7.01
CA PHE A 23 8.57 -3.58 -5.67
C PHE A 23 10.09 -3.82 -5.72
N VAL A 24 10.53 -4.87 -6.44
CA VAL A 24 11.95 -5.17 -6.61
C VAL A 24 12.68 -4.06 -7.39
N ALA A 25 12.02 -3.44 -8.36
CA ALA A 25 12.60 -2.33 -9.13
C ALA A 25 12.85 -1.10 -8.24
N VAL A 26 11.87 -0.69 -7.43
CA VAL A 26 12.02 0.43 -6.48
C VAL A 26 13.06 0.08 -5.40
N MET A 27 13.09 -1.18 -4.94
CA MET A 27 14.13 -1.66 -4.03
C MET A 27 15.53 -1.52 -4.59
N LYS A 28 15.75 -2.00 -5.82
CA LYS A 28 17.04 -1.86 -6.48
C LYS A 28 17.42 -0.40 -6.69
N ASN A 29 16.45 0.46 -6.99
CA ASN A 29 16.68 1.89 -7.14
C ASN A 29 17.16 2.53 -5.82
N SER A 30 16.54 2.16 -4.70
CA SER A 30 16.96 2.61 -3.36
C SER A 30 18.39 2.14 -3.05
N CYS A 31 18.68 0.83 -3.19
CA CYS A 31 20.00 0.27 -2.92
C CYS A 31 21.10 0.82 -3.86
N ALA A 32 20.72 1.30 -5.05
CA ALA A 32 21.61 1.96 -5.99
C ALA A 32 21.93 3.43 -5.62
N HIS A 33 21.41 3.93 -4.49
CA HIS A 33 21.56 5.31 -4.02
C HIS A 33 21.01 6.35 -5.02
N ASN A 34 19.98 5.98 -5.78
CA ASN A 34 19.23 6.92 -6.59
C ASN A 34 18.21 7.69 -5.73
N ILE A 35 17.52 8.65 -6.35
CA ILE A 35 16.47 9.42 -5.69
C ILE A 35 15.27 8.51 -5.44
N VAL A 36 14.78 8.48 -4.21
CA VAL A 36 13.57 7.78 -3.77
C VAL A 36 12.68 8.73 -2.98
N VAL A 37 11.35 8.58 -3.16
CA VAL A 37 10.35 9.31 -2.38
C VAL A 37 9.96 8.46 -1.20
N LEU A 38 10.01 9.05 0.00
CA LEU A 38 9.61 8.39 1.24
C LEU A 38 8.09 8.46 1.38
N SER A 39 7.45 7.33 1.68
CA SER A 39 6.01 7.27 1.94
C SER A 39 5.70 6.02 2.75
N PRO A 40 5.51 6.09 4.08
CA PRO A 40 5.85 7.14 5.06
C PRO A 40 7.28 7.03 5.64
N THR A 41 8.12 6.14 5.12
CA THR A 41 9.43 5.72 5.68
C THR A 41 10.47 5.51 4.57
N THR A 42 11.73 5.20 4.90
CA THR A 42 12.83 5.06 3.93
C THR A 42 12.83 3.76 3.13
N GLU A 43 12.81 2.59 3.77
CA GLU A 43 12.83 1.28 3.10
C GLU A 43 11.42 0.80 2.63
N PRO A 44 10.36 0.85 3.46
CA PRO A 44 9.00 0.46 3.07
C PRO A 44 8.30 1.31 2.01
N SER A 45 8.89 2.45 1.63
CA SER A 45 8.38 3.37 0.59
C SER A 45 8.07 2.72 -0.75
N ARG A 46 8.46 1.46 -0.96
CA ARG A 46 8.26 0.65 -2.15
C ARG A 46 6.85 0.10 -2.29
N VAL A 47 6.14 -0.14 -1.19
CA VAL A 47 4.83 -0.83 -1.18
C VAL A 47 3.75 0.00 -1.86
N ILE A 48 3.66 1.28 -1.48
CA ILE A 48 2.67 2.23 -1.99
C ILE A 48 2.84 2.48 -3.50
N PRO A 49 4.02 2.85 -4.04
CA PRO A 49 4.18 3.09 -5.47
C PRO A 49 4.03 1.81 -6.29
N ALA A 50 4.53 0.66 -5.81
CA ALA A 50 4.36 -0.60 -6.53
C ALA A 50 2.87 -0.95 -6.68
N THR A 51 2.10 -0.83 -5.61
CA THR A 51 0.67 -1.14 -5.64
C THR A 51 -0.12 -0.09 -6.43
N LEU A 52 0.14 1.20 -6.20
CA LEU A 52 -0.56 2.30 -6.84
C LEU A 52 -0.36 2.29 -8.36
N ILE A 53 0.87 2.07 -8.83
CA ILE A 53 1.18 2.00 -10.27
C ILE A 53 0.46 0.80 -10.90
N THR A 54 0.59 -0.40 -10.32
CA THR A 54 -0.06 -1.59 -10.88
C THR A 54 -1.58 -1.48 -10.90
N ILE A 55 -2.20 -0.95 -9.83
CA ILE A 55 -3.65 -0.76 -9.79
C ILE A 55 -4.06 0.31 -10.79
N ASN A 56 -3.30 1.40 -10.92
CA ASN A 56 -3.57 2.42 -11.92
C ASN A 56 -3.53 1.86 -13.34
N GLU A 57 -2.52 1.08 -13.69
CA GLU A 57 -2.42 0.41 -14.99
C GLU A 57 -3.56 -0.59 -15.23
N SER A 58 -4.00 -1.28 -14.18
CA SER A 58 -5.07 -2.28 -14.25
C SER A 58 -6.47 -1.67 -14.35
N MET A 59 -6.71 -0.55 -13.66
CA MET A 59 -8.05 0.05 -13.49
C MET A 59 -8.22 1.38 -14.23
N ASN A 60 -7.17 1.94 -14.84
CA ASN A 60 -7.15 3.25 -15.48
C ASN A 60 -7.73 4.35 -14.57
N LEU A 61 -7.10 4.52 -13.41
CA LEU A 61 -7.57 5.47 -12.41
C LEU A 61 -7.41 6.92 -12.88
N THR A 62 -8.33 7.76 -12.45
CA THR A 62 -8.23 9.21 -12.58
C THR A 62 -7.25 9.79 -11.56
N ASN A 63 -6.72 10.98 -11.86
CA ASN A 63 -5.86 11.69 -10.89
C ASN A 63 -6.56 11.92 -9.54
N GLU A 64 -7.88 12.13 -9.54
CA GLU A 64 -8.63 12.33 -8.30
C GLU A 64 -8.69 11.05 -7.45
N GLU A 65 -8.85 9.88 -8.08
CA GLU A 65 -8.81 8.58 -7.40
C GLU A 65 -7.41 8.28 -6.86
N ILE A 66 -6.36 8.58 -7.63
CA ILE A 66 -4.97 8.47 -7.17
C ILE A 66 -4.74 9.34 -5.93
N ILE A 67 -5.19 10.58 -5.95
CA ILE A 67 -5.09 11.50 -4.80
C ILE A 67 -5.86 10.96 -3.60
N LYS A 68 -7.07 10.42 -3.79
CA LYS A 68 -7.87 9.82 -2.71
C LYS A 68 -7.17 8.62 -2.09
N ILE A 69 -6.58 7.73 -2.89
CA ILE A 69 -5.80 6.59 -2.39
C ILE A 69 -4.65 7.10 -1.51
N LEU A 70 -3.84 8.02 -2.02
CA LEU A 70 -2.69 8.56 -1.29
C LEU A 70 -3.11 9.21 0.03
N LEU A 71 -4.19 10.01 0.01
CA LEU A 71 -4.70 10.67 1.20
C LEU A 71 -5.25 9.68 2.24
N SER A 72 -6.02 8.68 1.80
CA SER A 72 -6.58 7.67 2.70
C SER A 72 -5.49 6.79 3.31
N SER A 73 -4.48 6.41 2.52
CA SER A 73 -3.29 5.73 3.00
C SER A 73 -2.55 6.56 4.06
N GLU A 74 -2.22 7.81 3.75
CA GLU A 74 -1.44 8.66 4.66
C GLU A 74 -2.15 8.98 5.97
N ILE A 75 -3.48 9.06 6.00
CA ILE A 75 -4.24 9.25 7.25
C ILE A 75 -3.96 8.09 8.22
N VAL A 76 -3.98 6.84 7.74
CA VAL A 76 -3.63 5.68 8.57
C VAL A 76 -2.16 5.72 8.98
N GLY A 77 -1.27 6.11 8.07
CA GLY A 77 0.15 6.28 8.35
C GLY A 77 0.42 7.30 9.46
N ALA A 78 -0.33 8.41 9.48
CA ALA A 78 -0.23 9.44 10.51
C ALA A 78 -0.66 8.93 11.90
N PHE A 79 -1.65 8.03 11.97
CA PHE A 79 -2.03 7.39 13.25
C PHE A 79 -0.94 6.45 13.76
N ILE A 80 -0.29 5.69 12.88
CA ILE A 80 0.82 4.80 13.26
C ILE A 80 2.03 5.62 13.72
N ALA A 81 2.39 6.65 12.95
CA ALA A 81 3.49 7.58 13.26
C ALA A 81 3.32 8.31 14.61
N ASN A 82 2.09 8.39 15.13
CA ASN A 82 1.83 8.99 16.43
C ASN A 82 2.31 8.11 17.59
N GLN A 83 2.39 6.79 17.38
CA GLN A 83 2.72 5.82 18.43
C GLN A 83 4.12 5.23 18.28
N ILE A 84 4.62 5.14 17.06
CA ILE A 84 5.95 4.62 16.75
C ILE A 84 6.67 5.55 15.79
N THR A 85 8.00 5.58 15.87
CA THR A 85 8.83 6.18 14.83
C THR A 85 8.99 5.19 13.67
N PHE A 86 9.41 5.67 12.52
CA PHE A 86 9.68 4.86 11.33
C PHE A 86 11.18 4.83 10.98
N GLY A 87 12.01 5.00 11.99
CA GLY A 87 13.46 4.99 11.82
C GLY A 87 13.99 3.57 11.92
N GLU A 88 14.61 3.09 10.85
CA GLU A 88 15.20 1.74 10.75
C GLU A 88 16.19 1.42 11.88
N GLU A 89 16.81 2.44 12.48
CA GLU A 89 17.72 2.30 13.61
C GLU A 89 17.03 1.99 14.96
N VAL A 90 15.72 2.23 15.05
CA VAL A 90 14.92 2.10 16.29
C VAL A 90 13.75 1.13 16.17
N THR A 91 13.35 0.73 14.97
CA THR A 91 12.15 -0.08 14.73
C THR A 91 12.41 -1.37 13.99
N ASP A 92 11.64 -2.40 14.31
CA ASP A 92 11.73 -3.70 13.65
C ASP A 92 11.00 -3.69 12.29
N CYS A 93 11.27 -4.69 11.47
CA CYS A 93 10.67 -4.82 10.12
C CYS A 93 9.12 -4.78 10.12
N GLN A 94 8.45 -5.23 11.19
CA GLN A 94 6.98 -5.17 11.28
C GLN A 94 6.45 -3.74 11.46
N ASP A 95 7.16 -2.93 12.24
CA ASP A 95 6.82 -1.52 12.46
C ASP A 95 6.98 -0.68 11.18
N GLU A 96 7.83 -1.16 10.27
CA GLU A 96 8.12 -0.50 9.00
C GLU A 96 7.30 -1.10 7.84
N ASN A 97 7.57 -2.35 7.47
CA ASN A 97 6.93 -3.02 6.33
C ASN A 97 5.50 -3.46 6.63
N GLY A 98 5.19 -3.84 7.87
CA GLY A 98 3.82 -4.15 8.29
C GLY A 98 2.96 -2.88 8.28
N ALA A 99 3.48 -1.77 8.82
CA ALA A 99 2.82 -0.47 8.72
C ALA A 99 2.60 -0.01 7.27
N ALA A 100 3.58 -0.18 6.38
CA ALA A 100 3.40 0.17 4.97
C ALA A 100 2.35 -0.69 4.26
N SER A 101 2.26 -1.98 4.60
CA SER A 101 1.25 -2.90 4.08
C SER A 101 -0.17 -2.51 4.54
N CYS A 102 -0.29 -2.19 5.83
CA CYS A 102 -1.49 -1.64 6.47
C CYS A 102 -1.95 -0.33 5.81
N VAL A 103 -1.05 0.64 5.65
CA VAL A 103 -1.29 1.94 4.99
C VAL A 103 -1.78 1.75 3.55
N ASN A 104 -1.12 0.88 2.80
CA ASN A 104 -1.48 0.58 1.42
C ASN A 104 -2.85 -0.12 1.31
N ALA A 105 -3.13 -1.06 2.22
CA ALA A 105 -4.42 -1.75 2.28
C ALA A 105 -5.58 -0.77 2.54
N ALA A 106 -5.38 0.23 3.40
CA ALA A 106 -6.38 1.26 3.67
C ALA A 106 -6.74 2.08 2.41
N GLY A 107 -5.74 2.53 1.65
CA GLY A 107 -5.96 3.26 0.39
C GLY A 107 -6.67 2.41 -0.67
N VAL A 108 -6.30 1.14 -0.80
CA VAL A 108 -6.93 0.21 -1.75
C VAL A 108 -8.37 -0.12 -1.35
N ALA A 109 -8.64 -0.40 -0.07
CA ALA A 109 -10.00 -0.65 0.41
C ALA A 109 -10.91 0.57 0.19
N GLN A 110 -10.39 1.78 0.43
CA GLN A 110 -11.14 3.01 0.21
C GLN A 110 -11.40 3.26 -1.29
N LEU A 111 -10.44 2.94 -2.17
CA LEU A 111 -10.64 2.96 -3.63
C LEU A 111 -11.76 2.02 -4.07
N LEU A 112 -11.82 0.82 -3.49
CA LEU A 112 -12.85 -0.18 -3.77
C LEU A 112 -14.23 0.20 -3.20
N GLY A 113 -14.33 1.34 -2.50
CA GLY A 113 -15.58 1.86 -1.96
C GLY A 113 -16.03 1.13 -0.70
N GLU A 114 -15.12 0.50 0.03
CA GLU A 114 -15.45 -0.14 1.31
C GLU A 114 -15.87 0.87 2.38
N MET A 115 -16.68 0.42 3.33
CA MET A 115 -17.05 1.20 4.51
C MET A 115 -15.84 1.33 5.45
N ILE A 116 -15.77 2.41 6.23
CA ILE A 116 -14.66 2.70 7.15
C ILE A 116 -14.34 1.51 8.07
N GLU A 117 -15.35 0.85 8.64
CA GLU A 117 -15.19 -0.32 9.50
C GLU A 117 -14.53 -1.50 8.76
N GLN A 118 -14.87 -1.70 7.48
CA GLN A 118 -14.28 -2.76 6.64
C GLN A 118 -12.84 -2.41 6.25
N THR A 119 -12.59 -1.15 5.91
CA THR A 119 -11.25 -0.63 5.66
C THR A 119 -10.33 -0.94 6.83
N PHE A 120 -10.75 -0.66 8.07
CA PHE A 120 -9.95 -0.98 9.27
C PHE A 120 -9.80 -2.50 9.50
N GLN A 121 -10.80 -3.32 9.17
CA GLN A 121 -10.66 -4.77 9.24
C GLN A 121 -9.60 -5.30 8.28
N VAL A 122 -9.65 -4.91 7.00
CA VAL A 122 -8.65 -5.32 5.99
C VAL A 122 -7.26 -4.80 6.35
N THR A 123 -7.19 -3.56 6.82
CA THR A 123 -5.95 -2.92 7.30
C THR A 123 -5.34 -3.69 8.47
N SER A 124 -6.16 -4.18 9.41
CA SER A 124 -5.67 -4.97 10.55
C SER A 124 -5.16 -6.36 10.16
N ILE A 125 -5.67 -6.93 9.07
CA ILE A 125 -5.21 -8.23 8.52
C ILE A 125 -3.89 -8.07 7.75
N ALA A 126 -3.65 -6.88 7.18
CA ALA A 126 -2.46 -6.60 6.38
C ALA A 126 -1.21 -6.27 7.21
N MET A 127 -1.37 -6.01 8.51
CA MET A 127 -0.27 -5.67 9.43
C MET A 127 0.48 -6.92 9.93
#